data_AF-V8CTZ9-F1
#
_entry.id   AF-V8CTZ9-F1
#
_cell.length_a   1.000
_cell.length_b   1.000
_cell.length_c   1.000
_cell.angle_alpha   90.00
_cell.angle_beta   90.00
_cell.angle_gamma   90.00
#
_symmetry.space_group_name_H-M   'P 1'
#
loop_
_entity.id
_entity.type
_entity.pdbx_description
1 polymer ?
#
loop_
_entity_poly.entity_id
_entity_poly.type
_entity_poly.pdbx_seq_one_letter_code
_entity_poly.pdbx_strand_id
1 'polypeptide(L)'
;MPESKIDEIVADLRAYEAWLGVEMKRVGRALKALAEDDVDSSAAPSTSAMLLEVFQKHGPTLSISEAYHLVRRAGWSTDSKDPMNVIRAAMARMVSTDELVRTDQRGKYALASYADGGSDADGDDFGLLGEDDSDRMYDARRLAEPDGWGSGGVVTMPQRLPSINDEGDDEPPF
;
A
#
# COMPACT_ATOMS: atom_id res chain seq x y z
N MET A 1 35.53 57.16 20.76
CA MET A 1 36.06 55.79 20.64
C MET A 1 34.87 54.88 20.34
N PRO A 2 34.80 54.23 19.15
CA PRO A 2 33.66 53.44 18.69
C PRO A 2 33.63 51.98 19.22
N GLU A 3 34.14 51.73 20.43
CA GLU A 3 34.29 50.38 21.00
C GLU A 3 32.93 49.69 21.24
N SER A 4 31.87 50.43 21.60
CA SER A 4 30.57 49.83 21.93
C SER A 4 29.89 49.09 20.78
N LYS A 5 30.03 49.56 19.53
CA LYS A 5 29.42 48.87 18.38
C LYS A 5 30.14 47.58 18.02
N ILE A 6 31.45 47.53 18.23
CA ILE A 6 32.24 46.32 17.97
C ILE A 6 31.90 45.28 19.05
N ASP A 7 31.78 45.71 20.31
CA ASP A 7 31.42 44.82 21.41
C ASP A 7 29.99 44.25 21.27
N GLU A 8 29.03 45.06 20.81
CA GLU A 8 27.67 44.61 20.48
C GLU A 8 27.67 43.55 19.38
N ILE A 9 28.41 43.78 18.28
CA ILE A 9 28.52 42.81 17.18
C ILE A 9 29.18 41.51 17.65
N VAL A 10 30.20 41.59 18.50
CA VAL A 10 30.86 40.39 19.05
C VAL A 10 29.93 39.62 19.97
N ALA A 11 29.09 40.29 20.75
CA ALA A 11 28.08 39.65 21.59
C ALA A 11 27.01 38.92 20.74
N ASP A 12 26.53 39.57 19.68
CA ASP A 12 25.54 38.99 18.76
C ASP A 12 26.10 37.76 18.02
N LEU A 13 27.36 37.83 17.57
CA LEU A 13 28.01 36.70 16.91
C LEU A 13 28.16 35.49 17.84
N ARG A 14 28.48 35.71 19.13
CA ARG A 14 28.54 34.63 20.13
C ARG A 14 27.16 34.04 20.43
N ALA A 15 26.12 34.87 20.49
CA ALA A 15 24.75 34.40 20.65
C ALA A 15 24.30 33.56 19.45
N TYR A 16 24.65 33.99 18.23
CA TYR A 16 24.39 33.24 17.01
C TYR A 16 25.14 31.91 16.96
N GLU A 17 26.42 31.88 17.34
CA GLU A 17 27.22 30.65 17.44
C GLU A 17 26.59 29.65 18.43
N ALA A 18 26.15 30.14 19.60
CA ALA A 18 25.48 29.30 20.60
C ALA A 18 24.16 28.73 20.06
N TRP A 19 23.36 29.55 19.36
CA TRP A 19 22.12 29.09 18.72
C TRP A 19 22.40 28.03 17.65
N LEU A 20 23.41 28.24 16.81
CA LEU A 20 23.79 27.31 15.74
C LEU A 20 24.26 25.96 16.32
N GLY A 21 24.97 25.97 17.44
CA GLY A 21 25.35 24.75 18.15
C GLY A 21 24.16 23.97 18.72
N VAL A 22 23.10 24.64 19.16
CA VAL A 22 21.85 23.99 19.59
C VAL A 22 21.11 23.40 18.40
N GLU A 23 21.01 24.15 17.30
CA GLU A 23 20.30 23.71 16.10
C GLU A 23 21.02 22.53 15.44
N MET A 24 22.35 22.54 15.37
CA MET A 24 23.13 21.39 14.92
C MET A 24 22.91 20.14 15.77
N LYS A 25 22.79 20.27 17.09
CA LYS A 25 22.46 19.13 17.96
C LYS A 25 21.04 18.64 17.72
N ARG A 26 20.10 19.53 17.43
CA ARG A 26 18.71 19.18 17.09
C ARG A 26 18.65 18.43 15.75
N VAL A 27 19.30 18.95 14.72
CA VAL A 27 19.42 18.29 13.41
C VAL A 27 20.14 16.96 13.55
N GLY A 28 21.23 16.89 14.32
CA GLY A 28 21.94 15.64 14.60
C GLY A 28 21.06 14.59 15.30
N ARG A 29 20.18 15.00 16.22
CA ARG A 29 19.19 14.10 16.83
C ARG A 29 18.10 13.68 15.84
N ALA A 30 17.62 14.57 14.98
CA ALA A 30 16.66 14.23 13.93
C ALA A 30 17.25 13.24 12.92
N LEU A 31 18.49 13.48 12.48
CA LEU A 31 19.24 12.56 11.62
C LEU A 31 19.53 11.23 12.31
N LYS A 32 19.82 11.23 13.62
CA LYS A 32 19.99 10.00 14.39
C LYS A 32 18.67 9.23 14.52
N ALA A 33 17.55 9.91 14.73
CA ALA A 33 16.23 9.28 14.75
C ALA A 33 15.86 8.70 13.38
N LEU A 34 16.17 9.41 12.29
CA LEU A 34 16.04 8.90 10.91
C LEU A 34 16.96 7.70 10.66
N ALA A 35 18.20 7.75 11.15
CA ALA A 35 19.15 6.65 11.00
C ALA A 35 18.78 5.45 11.88
N GLU A 36 18.20 5.64 13.07
CA GLU A 36 17.66 4.57 13.90
C GLU A 36 16.42 3.92 13.27
N ASP A 37 15.58 4.69 12.55
CA ASP A 37 14.51 4.16 11.69
C ASP A 37 15.07 3.35 10.49
N ASP A 38 16.21 3.78 9.92
CA ASP A 38 16.86 3.07 8.81
C ASP A 38 17.67 1.84 9.24
N VAL A 39 18.04 1.69 10.52
CA VAL A 39 18.88 0.57 11.01
C VAL A 39 18.10 -0.71 11.34
N ASP A 40 16.77 -0.70 11.19
CA ASP A 40 16.00 -1.94 10.96
C ASP A 40 16.07 -2.40 9.48
N SER A 41 16.89 -1.76 8.63
CA SER A 41 17.24 -2.24 7.28
C SER A 41 18.26 -3.39 7.24
N SER A 42 18.12 -4.34 8.17
CA SER A 42 18.24 -5.77 7.81
C SER A 42 16.88 -6.28 7.29
N ALA A 43 16.12 -5.37 6.67
CA ALA A 43 14.70 -5.43 6.47
C ALA A 43 14.33 -6.53 5.49
N ALA A 44 13.57 -7.51 5.97
CA ALA A 44 12.67 -8.23 5.07
C ALA A 44 11.97 -7.19 4.17
N PRO A 45 11.95 -7.39 2.84
CA PRO A 45 11.44 -6.38 1.94
C PRO A 45 10.03 -5.99 2.38
N SER A 46 9.77 -4.68 2.38
CA SER A 46 8.47 -4.15 2.79
C SER A 46 7.37 -4.85 1.98
N THR A 47 6.19 -5.04 2.58
CA THR A 47 5.10 -5.78 1.91
C THR A 47 4.76 -5.16 0.55
N SER A 48 4.85 -3.83 0.43
CA SER A 48 4.68 -3.10 -0.82
C SER A 48 5.80 -3.43 -1.83
N ALA A 49 7.07 -3.48 -1.41
CA ALA A 49 8.18 -3.85 -2.28
C ALA A 49 8.05 -5.28 -2.82
N MET A 50 7.66 -6.23 -1.96
CA MET A 50 7.37 -7.61 -2.39
C MET A 50 6.19 -7.68 -3.37
N LEU A 51 5.14 -6.88 -3.15
CA LEU A 51 4.00 -6.79 -4.07
C LEU A 51 4.45 -6.26 -5.43
N LEU A 52 5.23 -5.18 -5.50
CA LEU A 52 5.75 -4.65 -6.76
C LEU A 52 6.55 -5.70 -7.53
N GLU A 53 7.46 -6.41 -6.85
CA GLU A 53 8.25 -7.47 -7.47
C GLU A 53 7.36 -8.60 -8.02
N VAL A 54 6.32 -8.98 -7.28
CA VAL A 54 5.33 -9.98 -7.72
C VAL A 54 4.56 -9.52 -8.96
N PHE A 55 4.11 -8.27 -9.00
CA PHE A 55 3.44 -7.71 -10.17
C PHE A 55 4.36 -7.66 -11.39
N GLN A 56 5.63 -7.31 -11.22
CA GLN A 56 6.62 -7.31 -12.32
C GLN A 56 6.90 -8.71 -12.87
N LYS A 57 6.88 -9.74 -12.02
CA LYS A 57 7.23 -11.13 -12.40
C LYS A 57 6.06 -11.95 -12.96
N HIS A 58 4.85 -11.75 -12.45
CA HIS A 58 3.74 -12.69 -12.67
C HIS A 58 2.65 -12.20 -13.63
N GLY A 59 2.71 -10.95 -14.09
CA GLY A 59 1.90 -10.46 -15.21
C GLY A 59 1.25 -9.10 -14.98
N PRO A 60 0.57 -8.58 -16.03
CA PRO A 60 0.10 -7.19 -16.07
C PRO A 60 -1.05 -6.92 -15.08
N THR A 61 -1.84 -7.94 -14.73
CA THR A 61 -2.98 -7.78 -13.83
C THR A 61 -3.07 -8.90 -12.81
N LEU A 62 -3.25 -8.57 -11.53
CA LEU A 62 -3.43 -9.54 -10.44
C LEU A 62 -4.60 -9.14 -9.55
N SER A 63 -5.33 -10.12 -9.04
CA SER A 63 -6.30 -9.95 -7.95
C SER A 63 -5.62 -9.99 -6.58
N ILE A 64 -6.33 -9.53 -5.55
CA ILE A 64 -5.83 -9.54 -4.15
C ILE A 64 -5.46 -10.97 -3.70
N SER A 65 -6.27 -11.98 -4.08
CA SER A 65 -6.02 -13.37 -3.70
C SER A 65 -4.75 -13.91 -4.36
N GLU A 66 -4.56 -13.62 -5.65
CA GLU A 66 -3.36 -14.04 -6.39
C GLU A 66 -2.10 -13.36 -5.84
N ALA A 67 -2.17 -12.04 -5.63
CA ALA A 67 -1.08 -11.27 -5.04
C ALA A 67 -0.68 -11.83 -3.66
N TYR A 68 -1.66 -12.15 -2.81
CA TYR A 68 -1.41 -12.79 -1.51
C TYR A 68 -0.67 -14.13 -1.64
N HIS A 69 -1.12 -15.04 -2.50
CA HIS A 69 -0.48 -16.34 -2.66
C HIS A 69 0.94 -16.23 -3.21
N LEU A 70 1.17 -15.31 -4.15
CA LEU A 70 2.48 -15.09 -4.75
C LEU A 70 3.47 -14.46 -3.76
N VAL A 71 3.03 -13.46 -3.00
CA VAL A 71 3.84 -12.83 -1.95
C VAL A 71 4.15 -13.81 -0.82
N ARG A 72 3.19 -14.66 -0.44
CA ARG A 72 3.43 -15.76 0.52
C ARG A 72 4.43 -16.79 -0.01
N ARG A 73 4.38 -17.11 -1.32
CA ARG A 73 5.36 -18.00 -1.97
C ARG A 73 6.76 -17.37 -2.03
N ALA A 74 6.85 -16.04 -2.07
CA ALA A 74 8.10 -15.29 -2.00
C ALA A 74 8.68 -15.21 -0.57
N GLY A 75 8.05 -15.86 0.42
CA GLY A 75 8.55 -15.91 1.80
C GLY A 75 7.95 -14.84 2.73
N TRP A 76 6.97 -14.07 2.27
CA TRP A 76 6.25 -13.14 3.13
C TRP A 76 5.40 -13.87 4.17
N SER A 77 5.43 -13.37 5.40
CA SER A 77 4.59 -13.82 6.50
C SER A 77 4.14 -12.65 7.35
N THR A 78 3.01 -12.80 8.02
CA THR A 78 2.45 -11.82 8.97
C THR A 78 1.84 -12.56 10.15
N ASP A 79 1.90 -11.94 11.32
CA ASP A 79 1.26 -12.33 12.57
C ASP A 79 -0.23 -11.93 12.64
N SER A 80 -0.71 -11.13 11.68
CA SER A 80 -2.11 -10.70 11.61
C SER A 80 -3.07 -11.87 11.46
N LYS A 81 -4.21 -11.79 12.18
CA LYS A 81 -5.33 -12.74 12.11
C LYS A 81 -5.97 -12.80 10.72
N ASP A 82 -5.91 -11.70 9.96
CA ASP A 82 -6.40 -11.62 8.58
C ASP A 82 -5.29 -11.13 7.63
N PRO A 83 -4.46 -12.04 7.12
CA PRO A 83 -3.35 -11.68 6.23
C PRO A 83 -3.82 -11.16 4.86
N MET A 84 -5.01 -11.57 4.41
CA MET A 84 -5.58 -11.05 3.17
C MET A 84 -5.96 -9.58 3.29
N ASN A 85 -6.47 -9.17 4.45
CA ASN A 85 -6.76 -7.76 4.70
C ASN A 85 -5.50 -6.90 4.75
N VAL A 86 -4.37 -7.45 5.21
CA VAL A 86 -3.06 -6.76 5.16
C VAL A 86 -2.65 -6.49 3.70
N ILE A 87 -2.73 -7.50 2.84
CA ILE A 87 -2.44 -7.32 1.39
C ILE A 87 -3.43 -6.35 0.75
N ARG A 88 -4.73 -6.44 1.06
CA ARG A 88 -5.74 -5.49 0.57
C ARG A 88 -5.41 -4.05 0.97
N ALA A 89 -5.04 -3.83 2.23
CA ALA A 89 -4.67 -2.51 2.72
C ALA A 89 -3.38 -1.99 2.07
N ALA A 90 -2.38 -2.87 1.88
CA ALA A 90 -1.15 -2.52 1.19
C ALA A 90 -1.42 -2.11 -0.28
N MET A 91 -2.18 -2.91 -1.02
CA MET A 91 -2.57 -2.58 -2.39
C MET A 91 -3.40 -1.30 -2.47
N ALA A 92 -4.29 -1.04 -1.50
CA ALA A 92 -5.03 0.22 -1.44
C ALA A 92 -4.13 1.45 -1.24
N ARG A 93 -3.06 1.32 -0.43
CA ARG A 93 -2.04 2.37 -0.27
C ARG A 93 -1.25 2.57 -1.56
N MET A 94 -0.86 1.50 -2.23
CA MET A 94 -0.15 1.57 -3.52
C MET A 94 -1.00 2.23 -4.62
N VAL A 95 -2.33 2.06 -4.57
CA VAL A 95 -3.24 2.80 -5.44
C VAL A 95 -3.27 4.29 -5.10
N SER A 96 -3.19 4.66 -3.83
CA SER A 96 -3.13 6.07 -3.43
C SER A 96 -1.79 6.77 -3.75
N THR A 97 -0.73 6.00 -3.99
CA THR A 97 0.59 6.50 -4.39
C THR A 97 0.85 6.36 -5.90
N ASP A 98 -0.20 6.06 -6.69
CA ASP A 98 -0.14 5.88 -8.15
C ASP A 98 0.83 4.78 -8.62
N GLU A 99 1.19 3.83 -7.74
CA GLU A 99 2.01 2.66 -8.13
C GLU A 99 1.16 1.58 -8.81
N LEU A 100 -0.08 1.42 -8.35
CA LEU A 100 -1.06 0.48 -8.89
C LEU A 100 -2.31 1.20 -9.38
N VAL A 101 -2.90 0.68 -10.46
CA VAL A 101 -4.17 1.14 -11.01
C VAL A 101 -5.20 0.02 -10.93
N ARG A 102 -6.45 0.36 -10.61
CA ARG A 102 -7.56 -0.60 -10.68
C ARG A 102 -7.94 -0.78 -12.14
N THR A 103 -8.02 -2.03 -12.60
CA THR A 103 -8.43 -2.30 -13.97
C THR A 103 -9.95 -2.36 -14.10
N ASP A 104 -10.46 -2.33 -15.33
CA ASP A 104 -11.89 -2.48 -15.62
C ASP A 104 -12.44 -3.86 -15.21
N GLN A 105 -11.54 -4.84 -15.02
CA GLN A 105 -11.91 -6.14 -14.51
C GLN A 105 -12.09 -6.08 -12.99
N ARG A 106 -13.29 -6.45 -12.53
CA ARG A 106 -13.69 -6.36 -11.12
C ARG A 106 -12.67 -7.01 -10.18
N GLY A 107 -12.06 -6.18 -9.33
CA GLY A 107 -11.16 -6.63 -8.26
C GLY A 107 -9.73 -6.98 -8.70
N LYS A 108 -9.36 -6.60 -9.93
CA LYS A 108 -7.98 -6.73 -10.42
C LYS A 108 -7.27 -5.37 -10.42
N TYR A 109 -5.95 -5.45 -10.26
CA TYR A 109 -5.05 -4.32 -10.20
C TYR A 109 -3.94 -4.56 -11.23
N ALA A 110 -3.34 -3.48 -11.72
CA ALA A 110 -2.21 -3.48 -12.63
C ALA A 110 -1.15 -2.47 -12.16
N LEU A 111 0.11 -2.63 -12.59
CA LEU A 111 1.10 -1.58 -12.38
C LEU A 111 0.75 -0.36 -13.24
N ALA A 112 0.88 0.84 -12.69
CA ALA A 112 0.63 2.07 -13.41
C ALA A 112 1.51 2.21 -14.68
N SER A 113 2.74 1.69 -14.62
CA SER A 113 3.65 1.66 -15.77
C SER A 113 3.11 0.89 -16.99
N TYR A 114 2.20 -0.07 -16.79
CA TYR A 114 1.55 -0.78 -17.89
C TYR A 114 0.29 -0.06 -18.39
N ALA A 115 -0.32 0.79 -17.59
CA ALA A 115 -1.50 1.56 -17.98
C ALA A 115 -1.15 2.80 -18.81
N ASP A 116 -0.01 3.43 -18.53
CA ASP A 116 0.43 4.68 -19.18
C ASP A 116 1.05 4.46 -20.58
N GLY A 117 1.47 3.23 -20.91
CA GLY A 117 2.05 2.89 -22.21
C GLY A 117 1.04 2.64 -23.34
N GLY A 118 -0.23 3.00 -23.15
CA GLY A 118 -1.35 2.56 -24.00
C GLY A 118 -1.98 3.62 -24.93
N SER A 119 -1.52 4.88 -24.95
CA SER A 119 -2.18 5.94 -25.74
C SER A 119 -1.47 6.36 -27.04
N ASP A 120 -0.31 5.79 -27.37
CA ASP A 120 0.43 6.11 -28.62
C ASP A 120 0.22 5.04 -29.71
N ALA A 121 -0.87 4.28 -29.65
CA ALA A 121 -1.37 3.56 -30.81
C ALA A 121 -2.11 4.56 -31.71
N ASP A 122 -1.34 5.47 -32.32
CA ASP A 122 -1.72 6.18 -33.52
C ASP A 122 -2.24 5.16 -34.53
N GLY A 123 -3.48 5.36 -34.94
CA GLY A 123 -4.18 4.50 -35.87
C GLY A 123 -3.52 4.56 -37.24
N ASP A 124 -2.66 3.60 -37.52
CA ASP A 124 -2.41 3.16 -38.89
C ASP A 124 -3.59 2.28 -39.32
N ASP A 125 -4.62 2.99 -39.78
CA ASP A 125 -5.61 2.62 -40.79
C ASP A 125 -4.94 1.87 -41.97
N PHE A 126 -4.63 0.59 -41.78
CA PHE A 126 -4.25 -0.30 -42.88
C PHE A 126 -5.49 -1.05 -43.35
N GLY A 127 -6.01 -0.57 -44.47
CA GLY A 127 -7.31 -0.91 -45.00
C GLY A 127 -7.58 -2.39 -45.21
N LEU A 128 -8.86 -2.72 -45.01
CA LEU A 128 -9.74 -3.18 -46.09
C LEU A 128 -9.04 -3.99 -47.19
N LEU A 129 -9.13 -5.31 -47.06
CA LEU A 129 -9.22 -6.35 -48.10
C LEU A 129 -9.05 -7.66 -47.30
N GLY A 130 -10.05 -8.48 -47.01
CA GLY A 130 -11.19 -8.89 -47.83
C GLY A 130 -11.09 -10.41 -47.89
N GLU A 131 -11.91 -11.10 -47.10
CA GLU A 131 -12.10 -12.56 -47.03
C GLU A 131 -13.23 -12.75 -45.97
N ASP A 132 -14.51 -12.77 -46.33
CA ASP A 132 -15.23 -13.89 -46.95
C ASP A 132 -14.87 -15.25 -46.31
N ASP A 133 -15.68 -15.68 -45.33
CA ASP A 133 -16.25 -17.02 -45.38
C ASP A 133 -17.34 -17.22 -44.31
N SER A 134 -18.51 -17.51 -44.83
CA SER A 134 -19.62 -18.29 -44.31
C SER A 134 -19.29 -19.38 -43.28
N ASP A 135 -20.32 -19.80 -42.54
CA ASP A 135 -20.40 -21.06 -41.77
C ASP A 135 -19.87 -21.12 -40.33
N ARG A 136 -20.47 -20.32 -39.44
CA ARG A 136 -20.64 -20.74 -38.03
C ARG A 136 -22.08 -20.62 -37.56
N MET A 137 -22.90 -21.54 -38.06
CA MET A 137 -24.25 -21.82 -37.60
C MET A 137 -24.30 -23.19 -36.91
N TYR A 138 -23.96 -23.27 -35.62
CA TYR A 138 -24.24 -24.36 -34.66
C TYR A 138 -23.87 -23.79 -33.26
N ASP A 139 -24.57 -23.98 -32.14
CA ASP A 139 -25.73 -24.80 -31.83
C ASP A 139 -26.38 -24.20 -30.56
N ALA A 140 -27.63 -23.77 -30.68
CA ALA A 140 -28.43 -23.31 -29.56
C ALA A 140 -29.14 -24.52 -28.94
N ARG A 141 -28.47 -25.21 -27.99
CA ARG A 141 -29.10 -26.17 -27.04
C ARG A 141 -28.12 -26.72 -26.00
N ARG A 142 -28.12 -26.11 -24.82
CA ARG A 142 -27.96 -26.79 -23.53
C ARG A 142 -28.51 -25.84 -22.46
N LEU A 143 -29.82 -25.84 -22.20
CA LEU A 143 -30.56 -26.75 -21.30
C LEU A 143 -29.92 -26.87 -19.91
N ALA A 144 -30.77 -26.52 -18.94
CA ALA A 144 -30.77 -26.85 -17.52
C ALA A 144 -29.97 -25.94 -16.58
N GLU A 145 -30.62 -24.82 -16.22
CA GLU A 145 -30.73 -24.41 -14.83
C GLU A 145 -31.21 -25.59 -13.97
N PRO A 146 -30.67 -25.72 -12.74
CA PRO A 146 -31.58 -26.00 -11.65
C PRO A 146 -31.47 -24.95 -10.53
N ASP A 147 -32.65 -24.44 -10.19
CA ASP A 147 -32.98 -23.73 -8.97
C ASP A 147 -32.33 -24.34 -7.73
N GLY A 148 -31.46 -23.57 -7.09
CA GLY A 148 -30.87 -23.87 -5.79
C GLY A 148 -31.31 -22.87 -4.73
N TRP A 149 -32.62 -22.75 -4.50
CA TRP A 149 -33.17 -22.12 -3.29
C TRP A 149 -32.87 -23.01 -2.08
N GLY A 150 -31.66 -22.89 -1.56
CA GLY A 150 -31.22 -23.47 -0.29
C GLY A 150 -31.67 -22.60 0.88
N SER A 151 -32.88 -22.89 1.34
CA SER A 151 -33.45 -22.43 2.60
C SER A 151 -32.66 -22.93 3.82
N GLY A 152 -32.55 -22.11 4.86
CA GLY A 152 -32.37 -22.58 6.24
C GLY A 152 -30.95 -22.48 6.81
N GLY A 153 -30.71 -21.46 7.63
CA GLY A 153 -29.46 -21.32 8.37
C GLY A 153 -29.50 -20.26 9.47
N VAL A 154 -30.48 -20.38 10.37
CA VAL A 154 -30.55 -19.88 11.76
C VAL A 154 -29.67 -18.68 12.13
N VAL A 155 -30.34 -17.53 12.29
CA VAL A 155 -29.88 -16.39 13.09
C VAL A 155 -29.49 -16.86 14.50
N THR A 156 -28.21 -16.75 14.85
CA THR A 156 -27.73 -16.81 16.24
C THR A 156 -27.07 -15.48 16.60
N MET A 157 -27.89 -14.55 17.09
CA MET A 157 -27.51 -13.62 18.16
C MET A 157 -28.12 -14.18 19.45
N PRO A 158 -27.75 -13.73 20.66
CA PRO A 158 -26.59 -12.95 21.13
C PRO A 158 -25.85 -13.68 22.28
N GLN A 159 -24.69 -13.20 22.75
CA GLN A 159 -24.44 -13.11 24.19
C GLN A 159 -23.60 -11.89 24.52
N ARG A 160 -24.18 -11.07 25.40
CA ARG A 160 -23.63 -9.86 26.01
C ARG A 160 -22.97 -10.28 27.34
N LEU A 161 -21.82 -9.66 27.63
CA LEU A 161 -21.20 -9.38 28.95
C LEU A 161 -20.49 -10.56 29.65
N PRO A 162 -19.39 -10.29 30.40
CA PRO A 162 -19.42 -9.46 31.60
C PRO A 162 -18.76 -8.09 31.45
N SER A 163 -19.35 -7.12 32.15
CA SER A 163 -18.73 -5.87 32.57
C SER A 163 -17.52 -6.19 33.45
N ILE A 164 -16.34 -5.68 33.08
CA ILE A 164 -15.22 -5.57 34.00
C ILE A 164 -15.46 -4.27 34.79
N ASN A 165 -15.87 -4.44 36.05
CA ASN A 165 -15.70 -3.47 37.13
C ASN A 165 -14.23 -3.05 37.15
N ASP A 166 -13.91 -1.76 37.11
CA ASP A 166 -13.89 -0.90 38.30
C ASP A 166 -12.94 -1.47 39.37
N GLU A 167 -11.75 -0.86 39.47
CA GLU A 167 -10.88 -0.72 40.65
C GLU A 167 -9.43 -0.52 40.19
N GLY A 168 -8.86 0.64 40.51
CA GLY A 168 -7.44 0.91 40.31
C GLY A 168 -7.06 2.38 40.28
N ASP A 169 -7.59 3.17 41.20
CA ASP A 169 -6.92 4.39 41.68
C ASP A 169 -5.51 4.00 42.15
N ASP A 170 -4.48 4.39 41.41
CA ASP A 170 -3.11 4.48 41.91
C ASP A 170 -2.45 5.69 41.25
N GLU A 171 -2.82 6.86 41.76
CA GLU A 171 -2.10 8.12 41.57
C GLU A 171 -1.05 8.21 42.69
N PRO A 172 0.27 8.03 42.40
CA PRO A 172 1.28 8.24 43.43
C PRO A 172 1.51 9.75 43.64
N PRO A 173 1.69 10.19 44.90
CA PRO A 173 1.85 11.59 45.22
C PRO A 173 3.29 12.08 44.96
N PHE A 174 3.35 13.30 44.40
CA PHE A 174 4.49 14.23 44.24
C PHE A 174 5.43 14.02 43.05
#